data_AF-A0A9E2JH96-F1
#
_entry.id   AF-A0A9E2JH96-F1
#
_cell.length_a   1.000
_cell.length_b   1.000
_cell.length_c   1.000
_cell.angle_alpha   90.00
_cell.angle_beta   90.00
_cell.angle_gamma   90.00
#
_symmetry.space_group_name_H-M   'P 1'
#
loop_
_entity.id
_entity.type
_entity.pdbx_description
1 polymer ?
#
loop_
_entity_poly.entity_id
_entity_poly.type
_entity_poly.pdbx_seq_one_letter_code
_entity_poly.pdbx_strand_id
1 'polypeptide(L)'
;MQDVGLTLSILEKYLLKHGWQVKDEYDHSKKMILTRIFREGTDAALIYPKPLYHYIGLDTAAILQTQLTTVAAWEGLEAKALSDKVRAEWDRPPEGFVCKKCGLCCRRFRDAFQGVLSEDEVRSWRTAGRERLLGLTVMEKRSGYELYKAWVNPKTGRYLKKCPWLTRGRSPEEGYFCRIHPFRPLKCQAFPLSREQAEYSGCPGFE
;
A
#
# COMPACT_ATOMS: atom_id res chain seq x y z
N MET A 1 -1.00 -11.06 -12.31
CA MET A 1 -0.97 -10.15 -11.14
C MET A 1 -2.22 -10.44 -10.32
N GLN A 2 -2.17 -10.41 -8.99
CA GLN A 2 -3.37 -10.64 -8.19
C GLN A 2 -4.31 -9.45 -8.36
N ASP A 3 -5.57 -9.69 -8.74
CA ASP A 3 -6.58 -8.64 -8.77
C ASP A 3 -7.16 -8.48 -7.36
N VAL A 4 -6.66 -7.48 -6.63
CA VAL A 4 -7.21 -7.06 -5.33
C VAL A 4 -8.51 -6.26 -5.54
N GLY A 5 -8.91 -6.01 -6.80
CA GLY A 5 -9.89 -4.99 -7.13
C GLY A 5 -9.31 -3.59 -6.91
N LEU A 6 -10.04 -2.57 -7.36
CA LEU A 6 -9.71 -1.19 -7.04
C LEU A 6 -10.16 -0.92 -5.59
N THR A 7 -9.29 -0.32 -4.79
CA THR A 7 -9.53 -0.02 -3.36
C THR A 7 -9.13 1.41 -3.05
N LEU A 8 -9.58 1.95 -1.91
CA LEU A 8 -9.12 3.26 -1.42
C LEU A 8 -7.59 3.30 -1.23
N SER A 9 -6.97 2.19 -0.81
CA SER A 9 -5.52 2.10 -0.69
C SER A 9 -4.83 2.23 -2.06
N ILE A 10 -5.39 1.63 -3.11
CA ILE A 10 -4.85 1.75 -4.47
C ILE A 10 -5.02 3.17 -5.01
N LEU A 11 -6.19 3.78 -4.82
CA LEU A 11 -6.43 5.18 -5.20
C LEU A 11 -5.46 6.12 -4.48
N GLU A 12 -5.23 5.93 -3.17
CA GLU A 12 -4.26 6.71 -2.40
C GLU A 12 -2.84 6.60 -3.01
N LYS A 13 -2.41 5.40 -3.40
CA LYS A 13 -1.07 5.19 -3.99
C LYS A 13 -0.94 5.82 -5.37
N TYR A 14 -1.98 5.74 -6.20
CA TYR A 14 -2.06 6.48 -7.47
C TYR A 14 -1.91 7.98 -7.21
N LEU A 15 -2.74 8.57 -6.35
CA LEU A 15 -2.69 10.01 -6.07
C LEU A 15 -1.30 10.45 -5.55
N LEU A 16 -0.70 9.69 -4.62
CA LEU A 16 0.65 9.97 -4.12
C LEU A 16 1.71 9.99 -5.25
N LYS A 17 1.60 9.09 -6.24
CA LYS A 17 2.50 9.08 -7.41
C LYS A 17 2.30 10.28 -8.32
N HIS A 18 1.11 10.88 -8.31
CA HIS A 18 0.74 12.06 -9.09
C HIS A 18 0.90 13.37 -8.30
N GLY A 19 1.76 13.36 -7.27
CA GLY A 19 2.16 14.57 -6.53
C GLY A 19 1.17 15.03 -5.47
N TRP A 20 0.17 14.20 -5.13
CA TRP A 20 -0.67 14.46 -3.96
C TRP A 20 0.07 14.13 -2.68
N GLN A 21 -0.32 14.79 -1.60
CA GLN A 21 0.22 14.60 -0.25
C GLN A 21 -0.84 14.01 0.65
N VAL A 22 -0.41 13.25 1.66
CA VAL A 22 -1.29 12.57 2.60
C VAL A 22 -1.00 13.01 4.04
N LYS A 23 -2.07 13.25 4.81
CA LYS A 23 -2.00 13.48 6.24
C LYS A 23 -3.08 12.64 6.93
N ASP A 24 -2.71 11.97 8.00
CA ASP A 24 -3.63 11.18 8.81
C ASP A 24 -3.94 11.90 10.13
N GLU A 25 -5.22 11.94 10.51
CA GLU A 25 -5.69 12.60 11.73
C GLU A 25 -6.73 11.70 12.43
N TYR A 26 -6.70 11.67 13.77
CA TYR A 26 -7.67 10.89 14.54
C TYR A 26 -8.93 11.73 14.83
N ASP A 27 -10.08 11.28 14.33
CA ASP A 27 -11.39 11.83 14.64
C ASP A 27 -11.92 11.16 15.92
N HIS A 28 -11.86 11.89 17.03
CA HIS A 28 -12.34 11.43 18.33
C HIS A 28 -13.84 11.17 18.37
N SER A 29 -14.63 11.93 17.62
CA SER A 29 -16.10 11.80 17.61
C SER A 29 -16.54 10.50 16.94
N LYS A 30 -15.85 10.14 15.86
CA LYS A 30 -16.12 8.94 15.07
C LYS A 30 -15.24 7.74 15.47
N LYS A 31 -14.28 7.94 16.37
CA LYS A 31 -13.27 6.95 16.81
C LYS A 31 -12.56 6.29 15.63
N MET A 32 -12.15 7.10 14.65
CA MET A 32 -11.52 6.64 13.42
C MET A 32 -10.33 7.50 13.05
N ILE A 33 -9.38 6.91 12.33
CA ILE A 33 -8.32 7.65 11.67
C ILE A 33 -8.84 8.05 10.30
N LEU A 34 -8.90 9.35 10.04
CA LEU A 34 -9.20 9.92 8.75
C LEU A 34 -7.90 10.19 8.01
N THR A 35 -7.94 9.98 6.71
CA THR A 35 -6.91 10.37 5.76
C THR A 35 -7.41 11.58 5.00
N ARG A 36 -6.61 12.64 5.02
CA ARG A 36 -6.73 13.77 4.12
C ARG A 36 -5.66 13.65 3.05
N ILE A 37 -6.06 13.48 1.79
CA ILE A 37 -5.16 13.56 0.63
C ILE A 37 -5.45 14.85 -0.13
N PHE A 38 -4.41 15.59 -0.48
CA PHE A 38 -4.54 16.95 -0.99
C PHE A 38 -3.39 17.32 -1.93
N ARG A 39 -3.57 18.37 -2.71
CA ARG A 39 -2.52 18.92 -3.57
C ARG A 39 -2.16 20.32 -3.09
N GLU A 40 -0.87 20.57 -2.84
CA GLU A 40 -0.42 21.90 -2.45
C GLU A 40 -0.71 22.93 -3.54
N GLY A 41 -1.09 24.15 -3.12
CA GLY A 41 -1.43 25.24 -4.03
C GLY A 41 -2.82 25.12 -4.67
N THR A 42 -3.66 24.18 -4.26
CA THR A 42 -5.06 24.06 -4.70
C THR A 42 -6.00 23.81 -3.52
N ASP A 43 -7.31 24.03 -3.73
CA ASP A 43 -8.36 23.68 -2.77
C ASP A 43 -8.78 22.20 -2.86
N ALA A 44 -8.12 21.40 -3.71
CA ALA A 44 -8.50 20.02 -3.93
C ALA A 44 -8.03 19.11 -2.79
N ALA A 45 -8.99 18.53 -2.07
CA ALA A 45 -8.73 17.59 -0.99
C ALA A 45 -9.83 16.53 -0.89
N LEU A 46 -9.44 15.30 -0.58
CA LEU A 46 -10.35 14.22 -0.22
C LEU A 46 -10.16 13.92 1.27
N ILE A 47 -11.25 13.58 1.95
CA ILE A 47 -11.22 13.11 3.33
C ILE A 47 -12.00 11.81 3.41
N TYR A 48 -11.33 10.72 3.82
CA TYR A 48 -11.94 9.41 3.95
C TYR A 48 -11.31 8.63 5.10
N PRO A 49 -11.98 7.60 5.66
CA PRO A 49 -11.39 6.74 6.68
C PRO A 49 -10.13 6.03 6.16
N LYS A 50 -9.06 6.03 6.95
CA LYS A 50 -7.75 5.49 6.57
C LYS A 50 -7.88 4.04 6.08
N PRO A 51 -7.55 3.73 4.82
CA PRO A 51 -7.95 2.47 4.19
C PRO A 51 -7.13 1.25 4.64
N LEU A 52 -6.11 1.45 5.50
CA LEU A 52 -5.39 0.37 6.15
C LEU A 52 -6.17 -0.27 7.31
N TYR A 53 -7.20 0.42 7.82
CA TYR A 53 -8.03 -0.05 8.93
C TYR A 53 -9.37 -0.52 8.41
N HIS A 54 -9.86 -1.64 8.95
CA HIS A 54 -11.21 -2.12 8.71
C HIS A 54 -12.16 -1.56 9.76
N TYR A 55 -12.92 -0.54 9.40
CA TYR A 55 -13.97 0.03 10.25
C TYR A 55 -15.26 -0.78 10.10
N ILE A 56 -15.76 -1.31 11.22
CA ILE A 56 -16.93 -2.20 11.22
C ILE A 56 -18.16 -1.41 10.76
N GLY A 57 -18.90 -1.98 9.79
CA GLY A 57 -20.13 -1.37 9.25
C GLY A 57 -19.90 -0.25 8.23
N LEU A 58 -18.65 0.07 7.91
CA LEU A 58 -18.33 1.08 6.90
C LEU A 58 -18.38 0.48 5.49
N ASP A 59 -19.17 1.10 4.60
CA ASP A 59 -19.17 0.73 3.18
C ASP A 59 -18.00 1.41 2.44
N THR A 60 -16.86 0.74 2.43
CA THR A 60 -15.65 1.24 1.76
C THR A 60 -15.80 1.30 0.24
N ALA A 61 -16.70 0.53 -0.37
CA ALA A 61 -16.97 0.56 -1.79
C ALA A 61 -17.73 1.83 -2.18
N ALA A 62 -18.77 2.19 -1.42
CA ALA A 62 -19.47 3.46 -1.60
C ALA A 62 -18.53 4.66 -1.42
N ILE A 63 -17.66 4.63 -0.42
CA ILE A 63 -16.67 5.70 -0.19
C ILE A 63 -15.71 5.80 -1.38
N LEU A 64 -15.18 4.67 -1.86
CA LEU A 64 -14.33 4.62 -3.04
C LEU A 64 -15.01 5.23 -4.26
N GLN A 65 -16.27 4.90 -4.53
CA GLN A 65 -17.01 5.44 -5.68
C GLN A 65 -17.19 6.96 -5.58
N THR A 66 -17.47 7.47 -4.39
CA THR A 66 -17.52 8.92 -4.14
C THR A 66 -16.15 9.56 -4.43
N GLN A 67 -15.06 8.99 -3.92
CA GLN A 67 -13.72 9.54 -4.16
C GLN A 67 -13.32 9.50 -5.64
N LEU A 68 -13.64 8.42 -6.35
CA LEU A 68 -13.37 8.30 -7.78
C LEU A 68 -14.14 9.35 -8.58
N THR A 69 -15.41 9.56 -8.27
CA THR A 69 -16.22 10.60 -8.93
C THR A 69 -15.60 11.98 -8.73
N THR A 70 -15.19 12.31 -7.49
CA THR A 70 -14.57 13.60 -7.19
C THR A 70 -13.24 13.79 -7.92
N VAL A 71 -12.35 12.80 -7.87
CA VAL A 71 -11.05 12.88 -8.56
C VAL A 71 -11.23 12.94 -10.07
N ALA A 72 -12.20 12.19 -10.62
CA ALA A 72 -12.46 12.17 -12.05
C ALA A 72 -12.92 13.55 -12.53
N ALA A 73 -13.78 14.22 -11.77
CA ALA A 73 -14.18 15.60 -12.06
C ALA A 73 -12.98 16.57 -12.06
N TRP A 74 -12.02 16.43 -11.14
CA TRP A 74 -10.80 17.25 -11.14
C TRP A 74 -9.88 16.98 -12.32
N GLU A 75 -9.83 15.74 -12.80
CA GLU A 75 -9.04 15.35 -13.98
C GLU A 75 -9.79 15.57 -15.31
N GLY A 76 -11.05 16.00 -15.29
CA GLY A 76 -11.88 16.12 -16.49
C GLY A 76 -12.20 14.77 -17.15
N LEU A 77 -12.35 13.72 -16.33
CA LEU A 77 -12.60 12.34 -16.75
C LEU A 77 -13.95 11.83 -16.21
N GLU A 78 -14.46 10.79 -16.86
CA GLU A 78 -15.51 9.95 -16.28
C GLU A 78 -14.95 9.03 -15.19
N ALA A 79 -15.76 8.70 -14.17
CA ALA A 79 -15.32 7.87 -13.04
C ALA A 79 -14.79 6.49 -13.48
N LYS A 80 -15.37 5.90 -14.53
CA LYS A 80 -14.89 4.65 -15.11
C LYS A 80 -13.50 4.83 -15.77
N ALA A 81 -13.32 5.90 -16.53
CA ALA A 81 -12.03 6.18 -17.19
C ALA A 81 -10.92 6.41 -16.15
N LEU A 82 -11.22 7.14 -15.07
CA LEU A 82 -10.30 7.27 -13.95
C LEU A 82 -9.99 5.90 -13.31
N SER A 83 -11.01 5.07 -13.07
CA SER A 83 -10.80 3.75 -12.47
C SER A 83 -9.86 2.87 -13.30
N ASP A 84 -10.02 2.88 -14.63
CA ASP A 84 -9.17 2.15 -15.57
C ASP A 84 -7.73 2.70 -15.55
N LYS A 85 -7.57 4.03 -15.52
CA LYS A 85 -6.29 4.71 -15.39
C LYS A 85 -5.58 4.36 -14.08
N VAL A 86 -6.27 4.44 -12.95
CA VAL A 86 -5.72 4.10 -11.63
C VAL A 86 -5.21 2.65 -11.62
N ARG A 87 -5.96 1.71 -12.18
CA ARG A 87 -5.56 0.30 -12.27
C ARG A 87 -4.29 0.09 -13.10
N ALA A 88 -4.09 0.90 -14.13
CA ALA A 88 -2.93 0.81 -15.02
C ALA A 88 -1.66 1.45 -14.43
N GLU A 89 -1.79 2.41 -13.51
CA GLU A 89 -0.69 3.30 -13.13
C GLU A 89 -0.26 3.21 -11.66
N TRP A 90 -1.12 2.73 -10.74
CA TRP A 90 -0.87 2.84 -9.30
C TRP A 90 0.40 2.12 -8.79
N ASP A 91 0.85 1.06 -9.45
CA ASP A 91 2.06 0.30 -9.11
C ASP A 91 3.24 0.58 -10.05
N ARG A 92 3.03 1.42 -11.07
CA ARG A 92 4.07 1.77 -12.03
C ARG A 92 5.17 2.56 -11.31
N PRO A 93 6.45 2.17 -11.43
CA PRO A 93 7.52 2.97 -10.86
C PRO A 93 7.69 4.28 -11.64
N PRO A 94 8.31 5.32 -11.05
CA PRO A 94 8.58 6.57 -11.74
C PRO A 94 9.45 6.33 -12.98
N GLU A 95 9.31 7.22 -13.97
CA GLU A 95 10.08 7.14 -15.21
C GLU A 95 11.59 7.10 -14.94
N GLY A 96 12.31 6.23 -15.67
CA GLY A 96 13.76 6.02 -15.48
C GLY A 96 14.13 5.04 -14.36
N PHE A 97 13.18 4.58 -13.55
CA PHE A 97 13.47 3.60 -12.50
C PHE A 97 13.64 2.17 -13.05
N VAL A 98 14.76 1.53 -12.69
CA VAL A 98 15.03 0.12 -12.96
C VAL A 98 15.47 -0.59 -11.69
N CYS A 99 14.67 -1.55 -11.20
CA CYS A 99 15.01 -2.31 -9.99
C CYS A 99 16.30 -3.12 -10.18
N LYS A 100 17.37 -2.75 -9.46
CA LYS A 100 18.67 -3.45 -9.47
C LYS A 100 18.73 -4.66 -8.53
N LYS A 101 17.59 -5.15 -8.01
CA LYS A 101 17.54 -6.29 -7.07
C LYS A 101 18.44 -6.12 -5.84
N CYS A 102 18.67 -4.89 -5.38
CA CYS A 102 19.57 -4.62 -4.25
C CYS A 102 18.98 -5.00 -2.87
N GLY A 103 17.67 -5.24 -2.79
CA GLY A 103 16.96 -5.60 -1.55
C GLY A 103 16.86 -4.47 -0.52
N LEU A 104 17.26 -3.23 -0.84
CA LEU A 104 17.25 -2.12 0.12
C LEU A 104 15.84 -1.74 0.56
N CYS A 105 14.84 -1.82 -0.32
CA CYS A 105 13.44 -1.59 0.05
C CYS A 105 12.96 -2.55 1.17
N CYS A 106 13.47 -3.78 1.22
CA CYS A 106 13.13 -4.74 2.27
C CYS A 106 13.99 -4.62 3.54
N ARG A 107 15.19 -4.01 3.43
CA ARG A 107 16.17 -3.95 4.53
C ARG A 107 16.17 -2.61 5.26
N ARG A 108 15.86 -1.50 4.57
CA ARG A 108 15.87 -0.14 5.15
C ARG A 108 14.51 0.29 5.68
N PHE A 109 13.41 -0.05 4.99
CA PHE A 109 12.09 0.33 5.46
C PHE A 109 11.58 -0.65 6.50
N ARG A 110 11.45 -0.18 7.75
CA ARG A 110 10.80 -0.96 8.82
C ARG A 110 9.39 -1.38 8.42
N ASP A 111 8.65 -0.52 7.72
CA ASP A 111 7.29 -0.82 7.26
C ASP A 111 7.23 -2.00 6.26
N ALA A 112 8.33 -2.36 5.60
CA ALA A 112 8.41 -3.55 4.76
C ALA A 112 8.34 -4.87 5.56
N PHE A 113 8.58 -4.82 6.88
CA PHE A 113 8.55 -6.01 7.73
C PHE A 113 7.88 -5.85 9.10
N GLN A 114 7.48 -4.64 9.47
CA GLN A 114 6.77 -4.29 10.71
C GLN A 114 5.65 -3.28 10.42
N GLY A 115 4.82 -3.60 9.45
CA GLY A 115 3.80 -2.70 8.95
C GLY A 115 2.40 -3.26 9.02
N VAL A 116 1.44 -2.47 8.54
CA VAL A 116 0.03 -2.83 8.48
C VAL A 116 -0.36 -3.20 7.04
N LEU A 117 -1.39 -4.04 6.91
CA LEU A 117 -2.06 -4.45 5.67
C LEU A 117 -3.53 -4.07 5.75
N SER A 118 -4.13 -3.73 4.62
CA SER A 118 -5.58 -3.58 4.54
C SER A 118 -6.30 -4.93 4.59
N GLU A 119 -7.58 -4.92 4.96
CA GLU A 119 -8.45 -6.11 4.87
C GLU A 119 -8.55 -6.62 3.42
N ASP A 120 -8.58 -5.74 2.41
CA ASP A 120 -8.67 -6.14 1.01
C ASP A 120 -7.44 -6.94 0.56
N GLU A 121 -6.23 -6.56 1.01
CA GLU A 121 -5.01 -7.32 0.77
C GLU A 121 -5.08 -8.72 1.37
N VAL A 122 -5.46 -8.81 2.64
CA VAL A 122 -5.56 -10.10 3.36
C VAL A 122 -6.65 -10.98 2.76
N ARG A 123 -7.80 -10.41 2.41
CA ARG A 123 -8.89 -11.10 1.73
C ARG A 123 -8.42 -11.66 0.40
N SER A 124 -7.71 -10.86 -0.40
CA SER A 124 -7.17 -11.34 -1.68
C SER A 124 -6.26 -12.56 -1.48
N TRP A 125 -5.36 -12.54 -0.49
CA TRP A 125 -4.46 -13.65 -0.19
C TRP A 125 -5.20 -14.90 0.26
N ARG A 126 -6.28 -14.74 1.03
CA ARG A 126 -7.18 -15.82 1.43
C ARG A 126 -7.84 -16.46 0.22
N THR A 127 -8.43 -15.66 -0.67
CA THR A 127 -9.03 -16.15 -1.92
C THR A 127 -8.01 -16.85 -2.81
N ALA A 128 -6.75 -16.40 -2.80
CA ALA A 128 -5.67 -17.02 -3.57
C ALA A 128 -4.96 -18.19 -2.86
N GLY A 129 -5.45 -18.67 -1.70
CA GLY A 129 -4.91 -19.81 -0.97
C GLY A 129 -3.48 -19.60 -0.46
N ARG A 130 -3.10 -18.38 -0.07
CA ARG A 130 -1.73 -18.03 0.33
C ARG A 130 -1.46 -18.22 1.82
N GLU A 131 -1.63 -19.45 2.29
CA GLU A 131 -1.52 -19.81 3.71
C GLU A 131 -0.19 -19.38 4.36
N ARG A 132 0.93 -19.44 3.63
CA ARG A 132 2.22 -18.97 4.17
C ARG A 132 2.26 -17.47 4.45
N LEU A 133 1.58 -16.67 3.64
CA LEU A 133 1.44 -15.23 3.90
C LEU A 133 0.58 -15.04 5.14
N LEU A 134 -0.61 -15.65 5.14
CA LEU A 134 -1.60 -15.54 6.20
C LEU A 134 -1.06 -15.99 7.56
N GLY A 135 -0.25 -17.04 7.59
CA GLY A 135 0.39 -17.54 8.82
C GLY A 135 1.40 -16.59 9.46
N LEU A 136 1.81 -15.51 8.76
CA LEU A 136 2.62 -14.42 9.31
C LEU A 136 1.85 -13.10 9.44
N THR A 137 0.53 -13.11 9.24
CA THR A 137 -0.36 -11.98 9.48
C THR A 137 -1.14 -12.18 10.77
N VAL A 138 -1.32 -11.10 11.53
CA VAL A 138 -2.13 -11.13 12.76
C VAL A 138 -3.16 -10.02 12.70
N MET A 139 -4.43 -10.39 12.84
CA MET A 139 -5.52 -9.43 13.05
C MET A 139 -5.45 -8.90 14.46
N GLU A 140 -5.52 -7.59 14.60
CA GLU A 140 -5.63 -6.90 15.89
C GLU A 140 -6.93 -6.10 15.92
N LYS A 141 -7.75 -6.39 16.94
CA LYS A 141 -9.00 -5.67 17.18
C LYS A 141 -8.75 -4.48 18.09
N ARG A 142 -9.30 -3.33 17.71
CA ARG A 142 -9.30 -2.09 18.50
C ARG A 142 -10.75 -1.63 18.66
N SER A 143 -10.96 -0.65 19.54
CA SER A 143 -12.29 -0.04 19.69
C SER A 143 -12.62 0.71 18.40
N GLY A 144 -13.58 0.19 17.61
CA GLY A 144 -14.10 0.83 16.39
C GLY A 144 -13.48 0.34 15.08
N TYR A 145 -12.37 -0.39 15.10
CA TYR A 145 -11.73 -0.90 13.89
C TYR A 145 -10.82 -2.11 14.12
N GLU A 146 -10.49 -2.80 13.04
CA GLU A 146 -9.54 -3.91 13.00
C GLU A 146 -8.38 -3.56 12.06
N LEU A 147 -7.21 -4.14 12.30
CA LEU A 147 -6.05 -3.99 11.43
C LEU A 147 -5.28 -5.30 11.32
N TYR A 148 -4.52 -5.46 10.23
CA TYR A 148 -3.67 -6.63 10.04
C TYR A 148 -2.20 -6.25 10.10
N LYS A 149 -1.47 -6.89 11.01
CA LYS A 149 -0.03 -6.72 11.18
C LYS A 149 0.73 -7.68 10.28
N ALA A 150 1.77 -7.18 9.63
CA ALA A 150 2.75 -7.93 8.85
C ALA A 150 4.18 -7.54 9.29
N TRP A 151 5.11 -8.43 9.58
CA TRP A 151 5.05 -9.89 9.64
C TRP A 151 5.28 -10.31 11.09
N VAL A 152 4.33 -11.03 11.68
CA VAL A 152 4.37 -11.39 13.10
C VAL A 152 4.78 -12.85 13.24
N ASN A 153 5.71 -13.13 14.14
CA ASN A 153 6.06 -14.51 14.48
C ASN A 153 4.92 -15.13 15.30
N PRO A 154 4.26 -16.20 14.81
CA PRO A 154 3.07 -16.75 15.46
C PRO A 154 3.36 -17.35 16.84
N LYS A 155 4.61 -17.75 17.12
CA LYS A 155 5.01 -18.31 18.43
C LYS A 155 5.23 -17.24 19.49
N THR A 156 5.60 -16.02 19.09
CA THR A 156 6.01 -14.97 20.04
C THR A 156 5.08 -13.76 20.06
N GLY A 157 4.20 -13.62 19.06
CA GLY A 157 3.36 -12.43 18.87
C GLY A 157 4.13 -11.15 18.51
N ARG A 158 5.45 -11.23 18.30
CA ARG A 158 6.30 -10.07 17.98
C ARG A 158 6.54 -9.97 16.47
N TYR A 159 6.71 -8.74 15.99
CA TYR A 159 7.19 -8.50 14.63
C TYR A 159 8.53 -9.20 14.39
N LEU A 160 8.70 -9.71 13.18
CA LEU A 160 10.01 -10.14 12.71
C LEU A 160 10.97 -8.95 12.64
N LYS A 161 12.28 -9.23 12.78
CA LYS A 161 13.33 -8.20 12.73
C LYS A 161 13.79 -7.87 11.30
N LYS A 162 13.34 -8.66 10.31
CA LYS A 162 13.66 -8.50 8.88
C LYS A 162 12.51 -9.06 8.04
N CYS A 163 12.42 -8.63 6.78
CA CYS A 163 11.46 -9.19 5.84
C CYS A 163 11.70 -10.69 5.65
N PRO A 164 10.73 -11.56 5.98
CA PRO A 164 10.87 -13.01 5.83
C PRO A 164 10.88 -13.43 4.35
N TRP A 165 10.44 -12.55 3.45
CA TRP A 165 10.28 -12.86 2.04
C TRP A 165 11.49 -12.47 1.19
N LEU A 166 12.42 -11.70 1.75
CA LEU A 166 13.66 -11.34 1.09
C LEU A 166 14.59 -12.56 1.05
N THR A 167 15.09 -12.89 -0.14
CA THR A 167 16.05 -13.98 -0.34
C THR A 167 17.18 -13.48 -1.23
N ARG A 168 18.41 -13.94 -0.95
CA ARG A 168 19.58 -13.67 -1.80
C ARG A 168 19.65 -14.74 -2.89
N GLY A 169 20.03 -14.35 -4.09
CA GLY A 169 20.38 -15.25 -5.18
C GLY A 169 21.51 -16.19 -4.82
N ARG A 170 21.68 -17.23 -5.63
CA ARG A 170 22.73 -18.25 -5.46
C ARG A 170 24.11 -17.68 -5.74
N SER A 171 24.20 -16.67 -6.60
CA SER A 171 25.42 -15.93 -6.87
C SER A 171 25.26 -14.44 -6.47
N PRO A 172 26.35 -13.70 -6.26
CA PRO A 172 26.30 -12.26 -6.00
C PRO A 172 25.58 -11.46 -7.09
N GLU A 173 25.72 -11.86 -8.36
CA GLU A 173 25.19 -11.18 -9.53
C GLU A 173 23.66 -11.29 -9.63
N GLU A 174 23.08 -12.36 -9.07
CA GLU A 174 21.62 -12.54 -9.00
C GLU A 174 20.93 -11.54 -8.04
N GLY A 175 21.68 -10.94 -7.11
CA GLY A 175 21.19 -9.97 -6.15
C GLY A 175 20.18 -10.55 -5.14
N TYR A 176 19.13 -9.79 -4.85
CA TYR A 176 18.04 -10.19 -3.96
C TYR A 176 16.70 -10.27 -4.69
N PHE A 177 15.86 -11.21 -4.27
CA PHE A 177 14.50 -11.35 -4.78
C PHE A 177 13.48 -11.49 -3.65
N CYS A 178 12.25 -11.09 -3.94
CA CYS A 178 11.11 -11.25 -3.04
C CYS A 178 10.39 -12.55 -3.40
N ARG A 179 10.35 -13.53 -2.48
CA ARG A 179 9.67 -14.82 -2.70
C ARG A 179 8.17 -14.71 -2.93
N ILE A 180 7.60 -13.56 -2.60
CA ILE A 180 6.17 -13.27 -2.75
C ILE A 180 5.92 -12.16 -3.77
N HIS A 181 6.84 -11.96 -4.74
CA HIS A 181 6.79 -10.81 -5.66
C HIS A 181 5.38 -10.52 -6.25
N PRO A 182 4.59 -11.52 -6.71
CA PRO A 182 3.24 -11.28 -7.24
C PRO A 182 2.16 -11.00 -6.18
N PHE A 183 2.47 -11.24 -4.91
CA PHE A 183 1.58 -11.15 -3.75
C PHE A 183 2.15 -10.20 -2.68
N ARG A 184 3.00 -9.26 -3.10
CA ARG A 184 3.59 -8.28 -2.19
C ARG A 184 2.46 -7.42 -1.59
N PRO A 185 2.61 -6.90 -0.36
CA PRO A 185 1.73 -5.85 0.12
C PRO A 185 1.67 -4.66 -0.85
N LEU A 186 0.55 -3.95 -0.94
CA LEU A 186 0.33 -2.81 -1.85
C LEU A 186 1.43 -1.75 -1.70
N LYS A 187 1.83 -1.44 -0.46
CA LYS A 187 2.97 -0.54 -0.19
C LYS A 187 4.30 -1.00 -0.81
N CYS A 188 4.51 -2.32 -0.88
CA CYS A 188 5.71 -2.91 -1.46
C CYS A 188 5.60 -3.03 -2.99
N GLN A 189 4.39 -3.11 -3.54
CA GLN A 189 4.12 -3.07 -4.98
C GLN A 189 4.30 -1.65 -5.53
N ALA A 190 3.77 -0.65 -4.83
CA ALA A 190 3.83 0.76 -5.22
C ALA A 190 5.22 1.40 -5.07
N PHE A 191 6.21 0.69 -4.51
CA PHE A 191 7.54 1.22 -4.31
C PHE A 191 8.35 1.27 -5.62
N PRO A 192 9.05 2.38 -5.91
CA PRO A 192 9.01 3.65 -5.19
C PRO A 192 7.82 4.52 -5.62
N LEU A 193 7.32 5.35 -4.71
CA LEU A 193 6.26 6.33 -5.00
C LEU A 193 6.78 7.50 -5.83
N SER A 194 8.02 7.93 -5.58
CA SER A 194 8.68 9.03 -6.30
C SER A 194 10.18 8.76 -6.42
N ARG A 195 10.85 9.53 -7.29
CA ARG A 195 12.32 9.53 -7.38
C ARG A 195 12.96 9.91 -6.05
N GLU A 196 12.47 10.97 -5.42
CA GLU A 196 12.91 11.45 -4.10
C GLU A 196 12.81 10.34 -3.04
N GLN A 197 11.71 9.59 -2.99
CA GLN A 197 11.57 8.48 -2.04
C GLN A 197 12.63 7.39 -2.30
N ALA A 198 12.91 7.08 -3.56
CA ALA A 198 13.92 6.09 -3.90
C ALA A 198 15.33 6.54 -3.50
N GLU A 199 15.69 7.79 -3.81
CA GLU A 199 16.99 8.38 -3.51
C GLU A 199 17.20 8.53 -2.00
N TYR A 200 16.20 9.04 -1.26
CA TYR A 200 16.22 9.10 0.20
C TYR A 200 16.43 7.71 0.83
N SER A 201 15.88 6.67 0.20
CA SER A 201 16.08 5.28 0.64
C SER A 201 17.43 4.68 0.22
N GLY A 202 18.23 5.40 -0.57
CA GLY A 202 19.46 4.95 -1.21
C GLY A 202 19.24 3.81 -2.19
N CYS A 203 18.09 3.75 -2.85
CA CYS A 203 17.83 2.79 -3.90
C CYS A 203 18.59 3.18 -5.18
N PRO A 204 19.47 2.32 -5.74
CA PRO A 204 20.24 2.60 -6.95
C PRO A 204 19.40 2.45 -8.23
N GLY A 205 18.08 2.64 -8.12
CA GLY A 205 17.15 2.36 -9.22
C GLY A 205 17.21 3.38 -10.36
N PHE A 206 17.80 4.55 -10.10
CA PHE A 206 17.98 5.64 -11.07
C PHE A 206 19.43 5.78 -11.55
N GLU A 207 20.30 4.84 -11.17
CA GLU A 207 21.70 4.74 -11.61
C GLU A 207 21.84 3.90 -12.88
#